data_AF-A0A960TDS9-F1
#
_entry.id   AF-A0A960TDS9-F1
#
_cell.length_a   1.000
_cell.length_b   1.000
_cell.length_c   1.000
_cell.angle_alpha   90.00
_cell.angle_beta   90.00
_cell.angle_gamma   90.00
#
_symmetry.space_group_name_H-M   'P 1'
#
loop_
_entity.id
_entity.type
_entity.pdbx_description
1 polymer ?
#
loop_
_entity_poly.entity_id
_entity_poly.type
_entity_poly.pdbx_seq_one_letter_code
_entity_poly.pdbx_strand_id
1 'polypeptide(L)'
;MKRHSVFALLFLLFLGGCDFQAYIDLSFSHVMRVLQWKAGSAIPSRALIRIQMASEEGCEQDKSRVAEILSRYYGVPESLLCKEEGLSIYLEATVPLNVSRRSGEINKKITAIQLEETADGIEIRVAMDRGSFERMQNEMEEVFFRKPEVNDLSLILRFRNDTRQTLISTAKFVYVDDRPLPMESKVNLDPGRTVEIRLSDVARDYVYQQGVLTVLTVKGTVEGKPFSEIEFLPATEAQPSKPAKPSETRSTDQARPGREEEGRPASSNKPSSGPSDARLKSKDFEAIQGKMEELMKQETAVGGK
;
A
#
# COMPACT_ATOMS: atom_id res chain seq x y z
N MET A 1 -33.08 -7.88 32.27
CA MET A 1 -31.78 -7.25 31.91
C MET A 1 -30.80 -8.15 31.13
N LYS A 2 -31.01 -9.47 30.93
CA LYS A 2 -30.05 -10.35 30.21
C LYS A 2 -30.18 -10.41 28.67
N ARG A 3 -31.27 -9.92 28.07
CA ARG A 3 -31.52 -10.03 26.60
C ARG A 3 -30.72 -9.07 25.73
N HIS A 4 -30.36 -7.88 26.23
CA HIS A 4 -29.57 -6.91 25.46
C HIS A 4 -28.08 -7.28 25.39
N SER A 5 -27.58 -8.09 26.33
CA SER A 5 -26.18 -8.54 26.35
C SER A 5 -25.86 -9.57 25.27
N VAL A 6 -26.86 -10.38 24.85
CA VAL A 6 -26.69 -11.37 23.77
C VAL A 6 -26.66 -10.69 22.40
N PHE A 7 -27.45 -9.64 22.20
CA PHE A 7 -27.46 -8.88 20.95
C PHE A 7 -26.17 -8.06 20.74
N ALA A 8 -25.61 -7.50 21.81
CA ALA A 8 -24.33 -6.79 21.74
C ALA A 8 -23.16 -7.74 21.40
N LEU A 9 -23.18 -8.97 21.93
CA LEU A 9 -22.17 -10.00 21.62
C LEU A 9 -22.29 -10.50 20.18
N LEU A 10 -23.51 -10.63 19.65
CA LEU A 10 -23.74 -11.04 18.26
C LEU A 10 -23.27 -9.96 17.25
N PHE A 11 -23.44 -8.68 17.60
CA PHE A 11 -23.02 -7.56 16.73
C PHE A 11 -21.48 -7.39 16.71
N LEU A 12 -20.80 -7.70 17.82
CA LEU A 12 -19.33 -7.69 17.89
C LEU A 12 -18.66 -8.74 16.99
N LEU A 13 -19.36 -9.84 16.65
CA LEU A 13 -18.85 -10.88 15.76
C LEU A 13 -18.87 -10.51 14.27
N PHE A 14 -19.54 -9.43 13.87
CA PHE A 14 -19.61 -8.99 12.47
C PHE A 14 -18.56 -7.94 12.09
N LEU A 15 -17.65 -7.56 12.99
CA LEU A 15 -16.63 -6.53 12.74
C LEU A 15 -15.33 -7.07 12.11
N GLY A 16 -15.32 -8.31 11.61
CA GLY A 16 -14.16 -8.84 10.91
C GLY A 16 -14.06 -8.27 9.51
N GLY A 17 -13.30 -7.18 9.34
CA GLY A 17 -12.83 -6.73 8.00
C GLY A 17 -12.01 -7.83 7.33
N CYS A 18 -12.07 -7.91 6.00
CA CYS A 18 -11.32 -8.89 5.23
C CYS A 18 -10.01 -8.27 4.77
N ASP A 19 -8.90 -8.58 5.45
CA ASP A 19 -7.59 -8.05 5.09
C ASP A 19 -7.16 -8.56 3.70
N PHE A 20 -6.95 -7.62 2.77
CA PHE A 20 -6.60 -7.90 1.38
C PHE A 20 -5.30 -7.17 0.99
N GLN A 21 -4.24 -7.93 0.74
CA GLN A 21 -2.91 -7.36 0.52
C GLN A 21 -2.37 -7.78 -0.85
N ALA A 22 -1.71 -6.86 -1.55
CA ALA A 22 -0.96 -7.17 -2.76
C ALA A 22 0.49 -6.69 -2.62
N TYR A 23 1.42 -7.63 -2.64
CA TYR A 23 2.86 -7.38 -2.64
C TYR A 23 3.39 -7.53 -4.05
N ILE A 24 3.81 -6.44 -4.66
CA ILE A 24 4.31 -6.38 -6.03
C ILE A 24 5.83 -6.43 -5.99
N ASP A 25 6.44 -7.44 -6.60
CA ASP A 25 7.89 -7.50 -6.76
C ASP A 25 8.32 -6.71 -7.99
N LEU A 26 9.29 -5.81 -7.84
CA LEU A 26 9.86 -5.09 -8.98
C LEU A 26 11.35 -4.84 -8.77
N SER A 27 12.19 -5.37 -9.66
CA SER A 27 13.61 -5.03 -9.69
C SER A 27 13.90 -3.91 -10.68
N PHE A 28 14.98 -3.17 -10.46
CA PHE A 28 15.41 -2.15 -11.41
C PHE A 28 15.81 -2.74 -12.76
N SER A 29 16.41 -3.94 -12.81
CA SER A 29 16.65 -4.63 -14.08
C SER A 29 15.37 -4.92 -14.86
N HIS A 30 14.25 -5.22 -14.18
CA HIS A 30 12.95 -5.40 -14.82
C HIS A 30 12.42 -4.09 -15.39
N VAL A 31 12.56 -3.00 -14.63
CA VAL A 31 12.22 -1.63 -15.08
C VAL A 31 12.97 -1.30 -16.37
N MET A 32 14.29 -1.47 -16.38
CA MET A 32 15.11 -1.17 -17.56
C MET A 32 14.73 -2.07 -18.75
N ARG A 33 14.46 -3.35 -18.51
CA ARG A 33 14.02 -4.28 -19.55
C ARG A 33 12.72 -3.83 -20.22
N VAL A 34 11.72 -3.40 -19.43
CA VAL A 34 10.43 -2.91 -19.96
C VAL A 34 10.61 -1.62 -20.75
N LEU A 35 11.43 -0.69 -20.26
CA LEU A 35 11.70 0.58 -20.94
C LEU A 35 12.41 0.37 -22.28
N GLN A 36 13.36 -0.55 -22.35
CA GLN A 36 14.12 -0.88 -23.56
C GLN A 36 13.35 -1.80 -24.53
N TRP A 37 12.23 -2.37 -24.09
CA TRP A 37 11.44 -3.30 -24.89
C TRP A 37 10.70 -2.59 -26.02
N LYS A 38 11.09 -2.88 -27.27
CA LYS A 38 10.57 -2.22 -28.47
C LYS A 38 9.16 -2.67 -28.87
N ALA A 39 8.71 -3.86 -28.43
CA ALA A 39 7.43 -4.41 -28.90
C ALA A 39 6.20 -3.79 -28.22
N GLY A 40 6.39 -2.82 -27.30
CA GLY A 40 5.30 -2.08 -26.65
C GLY A 40 4.40 -2.91 -25.73
N SER A 41 4.61 -4.23 -25.65
CA SER A 41 3.86 -5.15 -24.80
C SER A 41 4.30 -5.06 -23.33
N ALA A 42 3.38 -5.37 -22.41
CA ALA A 42 3.72 -5.56 -21.01
C ALA A 42 4.70 -6.74 -20.83
N ILE A 43 5.63 -6.63 -19.89
CA ILE A 43 6.47 -7.74 -19.42
C ILE A 43 5.99 -8.10 -18.01
N PRO A 44 5.54 -9.34 -17.76
CA PRO A 44 4.98 -9.71 -16.47
C PRO A 44 6.07 -9.73 -15.39
N SER A 45 5.80 -9.07 -14.27
CA SER A 45 6.45 -9.33 -12.98
C SER A 45 5.56 -10.25 -12.13
N ARG A 46 5.91 -10.46 -10.86
CA ARG A 46 5.11 -11.24 -9.92
C ARG A 46 4.47 -10.35 -8.86
N ALA A 47 3.27 -10.71 -8.45
CA ALA A 47 2.63 -10.20 -7.26
C ALA A 47 2.21 -11.35 -6.34
N LEU A 48 2.29 -11.15 -5.04
CA LEU A 48 1.72 -12.02 -4.02
C LEU A 48 0.45 -11.36 -3.50
N ILE A 49 -0.69 -11.97 -3.80
CA ILE A 49 -2.01 -11.58 -3.28
C ILE A 49 -2.28 -12.38 -2.02
N ARG A 50 -2.67 -11.71 -0.95
CA ARG A 50 -3.03 -12.32 0.33
C ARG A 50 -4.46 -11.95 0.67
N ILE A 51 -5.29 -12.96 0.92
CA ILE A 51 -6.70 -12.78 1.29
C ILE A 51 -6.89 -13.45 2.65
N GLN A 52 -7.41 -12.73 3.63
CA GLN A 52 -7.71 -13.30 4.93
C GLN A 52 -8.90 -14.27 4.84
N MET A 53 -8.72 -15.48 5.37
CA MET A 53 -9.70 -16.56 5.38
C MET A 53 -10.26 -16.76 6.79
N ALA A 54 -11.47 -17.34 6.86
CA ALA A 54 -12.15 -17.58 8.14
C ALA A 54 -11.42 -18.58 9.04
N SER A 55 -10.84 -19.60 8.40
CA SER A 55 -10.21 -20.76 9.03
C SER A 55 -9.30 -21.47 8.02
N GLU A 56 -8.43 -22.35 8.51
CA GLU A 56 -7.57 -23.18 7.68
C GLU A 56 -8.37 -24.13 6.78
N GLU A 57 -9.38 -24.79 7.34
CA GLU A 57 -10.28 -25.67 6.58
C GLU A 57 -11.02 -24.91 5.48
N GLY A 58 -11.57 -23.73 5.80
CA GLY A 58 -12.22 -22.87 4.80
C GLY A 58 -11.25 -22.41 3.72
N CYS A 59 -10.00 -22.09 4.09
CA CYS A 59 -8.95 -21.74 3.15
C CYS A 59 -8.70 -22.86 2.14
N GLU A 60 -8.50 -24.10 2.57
CA GLU A 60 -8.24 -25.22 1.68
C GLU A 60 -9.47 -25.61 0.83
N GLN A 61 -10.69 -25.48 1.37
CA GLN A 61 -11.92 -25.72 0.62
C GLN A 61 -12.15 -24.68 -0.49
N ASP A 62 -11.90 -23.40 -0.20
CA ASP A 62 -12.20 -22.28 -1.11
C ASP A 62 -11.06 -21.94 -2.07
N LYS A 63 -9.86 -22.49 -1.84
CA LYS A 63 -8.63 -22.25 -2.60
C LYS A 63 -8.82 -22.27 -4.12
N SER A 64 -9.50 -23.30 -4.63
CA SER A 64 -9.71 -23.48 -6.08
C SER A 64 -10.64 -22.42 -6.68
N ARG A 65 -11.68 -22.02 -5.94
CA ARG A 65 -12.63 -20.98 -6.35
C ARG A 65 -11.96 -19.61 -6.35
N VAL A 66 -11.17 -19.30 -5.33
CA VAL A 66 -10.38 -18.06 -5.28
C VAL A 66 -9.38 -18.03 -6.43
N ALA A 67 -8.69 -19.14 -6.71
CA ALA A 67 -7.77 -19.24 -7.86
C ALA A 67 -8.49 -18.92 -9.18
N GLU A 68 -9.70 -19.45 -9.36
CA GLU A 68 -10.50 -19.21 -10.56
C GLU A 68 -10.84 -17.72 -10.72
N ILE A 69 -11.31 -17.07 -9.64
CA ILE A 69 -11.61 -15.64 -9.64
C ILE A 69 -10.35 -14.84 -9.97
N LEU A 70 -9.24 -15.04 -9.24
CA LEU A 70 -7.99 -14.33 -9.46
C LEU A 70 -7.44 -14.55 -10.89
N SER A 71 -7.66 -15.73 -11.48
CA SER A 71 -7.19 -16.03 -12.84
C SER A 71 -7.79 -15.13 -13.92
N ARG A 72 -9.04 -14.67 -13.73
CA ARG A 72 -9.71 -13.73 -14.63
C ARG A 72 -9.07 -12.34 -14.61
N TYR A 73 -8.54 -11.94 -13.46
CA TYR A 73 -8.08 -10.58 -13.20
C TYR A 73 -6.57 -10.38 -13.20
N TYR A 74 -5.79 -11.41 -12.87
CA TYR A 74 -4.33 -11.35 -12.87
C TYR A 74 -3.74 -12.32 -13.89
N GLY A 75 -4.37 -13.47 -14.10
CA GLY A 75 -3.85 -14.60 -14.87
C GLY A 75 -3.70 -15.81 -13.96
N VAL A 76 -3.43 -16.97 -14.53
CA VAL A 76 -3.34 -18.23 -13.76
C VAL A 76 -2.31 -18.08 -12.64
N PRO A 77 -2.69 -18.29 -11.36
CA PRO A 77 -1.74 -18.22 -10.25
C PRO A 77 -0.64 -19.28 -10.40
N GLU A 78 0.60 -18.88 -10.15
CA GLU A 78 1.79 -19.75 -10.13
C GLU A 78 1.81 -20.67 -8.90
N SER A 79 1.27 -20.18 -7.78
CA SER A 79 1.18 -20.92 -6.52
C SER A 79 -0.04 -20.46 -5.72
N LEU A 80 -0.62 -21.38 -4.95
CA LEU A 80 -1.66 -21.10 -3.95
C LEU A 80 -1.33 -21.83 -2.65
N LEU A 81 -1.23 -21.10 -1.55
CA LEU A 81 -0.85 -21.63 -0.23
C LEU A 81 -1.75 -21.05 0.86
N CYS A 82 -2.26 -21.91 1.74
CA CYS A 82 -2.87 -21.47 2.98
C CYS A 82 -1.77 -21.32 4.03
N LYS A 83 -1.73 -20.16 4.70
CA LYS A 83 -0.68 -19.82 5.65
C LYS A 83 -1.30 -19.25 6.92
N GLU A 84 -0.88 -19.79 8.05
CA GLU A 84 -1.22 -19.27 9.36
C GLU A 84 -0.18 -18.23 9.81
N GLU A 85 -0.66 -17.07 10.24
CA GLU A 85 0.16 -16.01 10.84
C GLU A 85 -0.55 -15.44 12.06
N GLY A 86 -0.06 -15.78 13.25
CA GLY A 86 -0.69 -15.39 14.50
C GLY A 86 -2.03 -16.07 14.69
N LEU A 87 -3.12 -15.28 14.72
CA LEU A 87 -4.50 -15.79 14.79
C LEU A 87 -5.23 -15.70 13.45
N SER A 88 -4.53 -15.29 12.39
CA SER A 88 -5.10 -15.10 11.06
C SER A 88 -4.66 -16.22 10.13
N ILE A 89 -5.59 -16.65 9.27
CA ILE A 89 -5.30 -17.53 8.16
C ILE A 89 -5.35 -16.71 6.88
N TYR A 90 -4.34 -16.86 6.02
CA TYR A 90 -4.29 -16.19 4.72
C TYR A 90 -4.22 -17.21 3.60
N LEU A 91 -4.98 -16.97 2.54
CA LEU A 91 -4.73 -17.58 1.25
C LEU A 91 -3.75 -16.69 0.48
N GLU A 92 -2.56 -17.22 0.22
CA GLU A 92 -1.49 -16.59 -0.52
C GLU A 92 -1.44 -17.11 -1.96
N ALA A 93 -1.67 -16.22 -2.93
CA ALA A 93 -1.63 -16.53 -4.35
C ALA A 93 -0.53 -15.72 -5.05
N THR A 94 0.44 -16.40 -5.67
CA THR A 94 1.43 -15.75 -6.54
C THR A 94 0.83 -15.64 -7.93
N VAL A 95 0.72 -14.43 -8.47
CA VAL A 95 0.09 -14.17 -9.76
C VAL A 95 1.00 -13.32 -10.65
N PRO A 96 0.89 -13.44 -11.98
CA PRO A 96 1.57 -12.52 -12.88
C PRO A 96 0.96 -11.12 -12.79
N LEU A 97 1.80 -10.10 -12.78
CA LEU A 97 1.42 -8.69 -12.77
C LEU A 97 2.01 -7.97 -13.98
N ASN A 98 1.19 -7.26 -14.73
CA ASN A 98 1.67 -6.51 -15.89
C ASN A 98 2.54 -5.32 -15.48
N VAL A 99 3.74 -5.24 -16.06
CA VAL A 99 4.60 -4.04 -16.03
C VAL A 99 4.74 -3.55 -17.47
N SER A 100 4.32 -2.32 -17.75
CA SER A 100 4.35 -1.75 -19.10
C SER A 100 4.82 -0.31 -19.10
N ARG A 101 5.10 0.23 -20.28
CA ARG A 101 5.21 1.68 -20.45
C ARG A 101 3.83 2.33 -20.30
N ARG A 102 3.76 3.62 -19.98
CA ARG A 102 2.49 4.37 -19.80
C ARG A 102 1.49 4.24 -20.97
N SER A 103 1.98 4.07 -22.19
CA SER A 103 1.13 3.86 -23.38
C SER A 103 0.52 2.46 -23.49
N GLY A 104 0.86 1.54 -22.56
CA GLY A 104 0.32 0.19 -22.53
C GLY A 104 -1.09 0.17 -21.95
N GLU A 105 -1.98 -0.60 -22.57
CA GLU A 105 -3.34 -0.80 -22.09
C GLU A 105 -3.35 -1.56 -20.75
N ILE A 106 -4.01 -1.01 -19.73
CA ILE A 106 -4.39 -1.74 -18.51
C ILE A 106 -5.70 -2.50 -18.80
N ASN A 107 -5.73 -3.28 -19.87
CA ASN A 107 -6.99 -3.91 -20.25
C ASN A 107 -7.25 -5.13 -19.34
N LYS A 108 -8.29 -5.00 -18.50
CA LYS A 108 -8.92 -6.06 -17.67
C LYS A 108 -8.09 -6.59 -16.51
N LYS A 109 -7.12 -5.83 -16.01
CA LYS A 109 -6.31 -6.20 -14.83
C LYS A 109 -6.62 -5.28 -13.67
N ILE A 110 -6.76 -5.83 -12.46
CA ILE A 110 -7.08 -5.04 -11.26
C ILE A 110 -5.95 -4.07 -10.92
N THR A 111 -4.70 -4.52 -11.00
CA THR A 111 -3.53 -3.69 -10.71
C THR A 111 -2.43 -3.97 -11.72
N ALA A 112 -1.67 -2.94 -12.06
CA ALA A 112 -0.50 -3.00 -12.94
C ALA A 112 0.55 -1.96 -12.52
N ILE A 113 1.77 -2.12 -13.01
CA ILE A 113 2.82 -1.10 -12.91
C ILE A 113 2.99 -0.45 -14.27
N GLN A 114 2.95 0.88 -14.30
CA GLN A 114 3.27 1.68 -15.48
C GLN A 114 4.60 2.43 -15.27
N LEU A 115 5.41 2.45 -16.32
CA LEU A 115 6.71 3.10 -16.35
C LEU A 115 6.71 4.23 -17.36
N GLU A 116 7.34 5.35 -17.00
CA GLU A 116 7.51 6.50 -17.88
C GLU A 116 8.91 7.10 -17.68
N GLU A 117 9.65 7.31 -18.76
CA GLU A 117 10.87 8.12 -18.74
C GLU A 117 10.46 9.58 -18.92
N THR A 118 10.86 10.43 -17.97
CA THR A 118 10.62 11.87 -17.99
C THR A 118 11.96 12.61 -17.88
N ALA A 119 11.95 13.94 -18.04
CA ALA A 119 13.13 14.77 -17.77
C ALA A 119 13.63 14.64 -16.33
N ASP A 120 12.72 14.24 -15.44
CA ASP A 120 12.93 14.05 -14.01
C ASP A 120 13.43 12.65 -13.65
N GLY A 121 13.59 11.74 -14.60
CA GLY A 121 14.03 10.35 -14.35
C GLY A 121 12.96 9.32 -14.73
N ILE A 122 13.04 8.14 -14.12
CA ILE A 122 12.10 7.04 -14.39
C ILE A 122 10.99 7.06 -13.34
N GLU A 123 9.76 7.33 -13.76
CA GLU A 123 8.59 7.23 -12.91
C GLU A 123 8.05 5.79 -12.88
N ILE A 124 7.84 5.29 -11.66
CA ILE A 124 7.16 4.03 -11.37
C ILE A 124 5.79 4.38 -10.81
N ARG A 125 4.76 3.98 -11.56
CA ARG A 125 3.36 4.26 -11.25
C ARG A 125 2.61 2.98 -10.95
N VAL A 126 1.82 3.02 -9.88
CA VAL A 126 0.82 1.98 -9.62
C VAL A 126 -0.45 2.39 -10.33
N ALA A 127 -1.02 1.48 -11.10
CA ALA A 127 -2.28 1.68 -11.79
C ALA A 127 -3.31 0.65 -11.36
N MET A 128 -4.58 1.06 -11.25
CA MET A 128 -5.69 0.23 -10.80
C MET A 128 -6.90 0.43 -11.71
N ASP A 129 -7.50 -0.67 -12.16
CA ASP A 129 -8.78 -0.63 -12.88
C ASP A 129 -9.93 -0.85 -11.90
N ARG A 130 -10.62 0.24 -11.57
CA ARG A 130 -11.78 0.23 -10.67
C ARG A 130 -12.84 -0.76 -11.11
N GLY A 131 -13.17 -0.81 -12.41
CA GLY A 131 -14.20 -1.71 -12.91
C GLY A 131 -13.85 -3.18 -12.73
N SER A 132 -12.58 -3.57 -12.95
CA SER A 132 -12.10 -4.93 -12.68
C SER A 132 -12.11 -5.25 -11.20
N PHE A 133 -11.73 -4.30 -10.34
CA PHE A 133 -11.78 -4.50 -8.89
C PHE A 133 -13.23 -4.70 -8.41
N GLU A 134 -14.17 -3.85 -8.83
CA GLU A 134 -15.59 -3.97 -8.48
C GLU A 134 -16.20 -5.30 -8.97
N ARG A 135 -15.84 -5.78 -10.16
CA ARG A 135 -16.29 -7.11 -10.63
C ARG A 135 -15.71 -8.24 -9.79
N MET A 136 -14.43 -8.19 -9.45
CA MET A 136 -13.83 -9.18 -8.53
C MET A 136 -14.51 -9.16 -7.17
N GLN A 137 -14.81 -7.97 -6.63
CA GLN A 137 -15.52 -7.82 -5.36
C GLN A 137 -16.88 -8.52 -5.39
N ASN A 138 -17.65 -8.32 -6.45
CA ASN A 138 -18.97 -8.94 -6.60
C ASN A 138 -18.86 -10.46 -6.75
N GLU A 139 -17.88 -10.97 -7.52
CA GLU A 139 -17.64 -12.41 -7.61
C GLU A 139 -17.24 -13.03 -6.26
N MET A 140 -16.38 -12.35 -5.49
CA MET A 140 -16.00 -12.80 -4.15
C MET A 140 -17.21 -12.78 -3.18
N GLU A 141 -18.06 -11.76 -3.29
CA GLU A 141 -19.27 -11.63 -2.48
C GLU A 141 -20.29 -12.71 -2.81
N GLU A 142 -20.51 -13.02 -4.08
CA GLU A 142 -21.42 -14.08 -4.52
C GLU A 142 -20.98 -15.47 -4.05
N VAL A 143 -19.68 -15.75 -4.05
CA VAL A 143 -19.14 -17.07 -3.72
C VAL A 143 -18.93 -17.25 -2.21
N PHE A 144 -18.47 -16.22 -1.52
CA PHE A 144 -18.02 -16.33 -0.12
C PHE A 144 -18.85 -15.49 0.86
N PHE A 145 -19.85 -14.74 0.38
CA PHE A 145 -20.59 -13.75 1.17
C PHE A 145 -19.65 -12.73 1.85
N ARG A 146 -18.51 -12.45 1.21
CA ARG A 146 -17.47 -11.53 1.67
C ARG A 146 -17.03 -10.65 0.52
N LYS A 147 -17.11 -9.33 0.74
CA LYS A 147 -16.72 -8.32 -0.24
C LYS A 147 -15.42 -7.66 0.22
N PRO A 148 -14.27 -7.86 -0.46
CA PRO A 148 -13.05 -7.16 -0.11
C PRO A 148 -13.22 -5.67 -0.41
N GLU A 149 -13.19 -4.79 0.59
CA GLU A 149 -13.35 -3.35 0.34
C GLU A 149 -12.03 -2.72 -0.11
N VAL A 150 -12.11 -1.58 -0.82
CA VAL A 150 -10.91 -0.79 -1.11
C VAL A 150 -10.25 -0.31 0.19
N ASN A 151 -11.02 -0.09 1.26
CA ASN A 151 -10.50 0.32 2.55
C ASN A 151 -9.65 -0.75 3.24
N ASP A 152 -9.85 -2.01 2.87
CA ASP A 152 -9.08 -3.15 3.38
C ASP A 152 -7.92 -3.52 2.44
N LEU A 153 -7.82 -2.89 1.27
CA LEU A 153 -6.75 -3.12 0.33
C LEU A 153 -5.46 -2.44 0.80
N SER A 154 -4.40 -3.24 0.94
CA SER A 154 -3.02 -2.78 1.12
C SER A 154 -2.20 -3.08 -0.13
N LEU A 155 -1.67 -2.04 -0.78
CA LEU A 155 -0.78 -2.15 -1.94
C LEU A 155 0.66 -1.88 -1.50
N ILE A 156 1.53 -2.86 -1.66
CA ILE A 156 2.95 -2.79 -1.29
C ILE A 156 3.81 -3.09 -2.51
N LEU A 157 4.64 -2.13 -2.94
CA LEU A 157 5.67 -2.34 -3.94
C LEU A 157 6.99 -2.67 -3.26
N ARG A 158 7.49 -3.89 -3.44
CA ARG A 158 8.82 -4.33 -3.03
C ARG A 158 9.81 -4.01 -4.15
N PHE A 159 10.38 -2.81 -4.08
CA PHE A 159 11.29 -2.31 -5.10
C PHE A 159 12.74 -2.67 -4.75
N ARG A 160 13.41 -3.39 -5.65
CA ARG A 160 14.78 -3.84 -5.47
C ARG A 160 15.75 -3.07 -6.36
N ASN A 161 16.74 -2.46 -5.75
CA ASN A 161 17.96 -2.05 -6.46
C ASN A 161 18.87 -3.28 -6.65
N ASP A 162 18.79 -3.92 -7.81
CA ASP A 162 19.68 -5.01 -8.21
C ASP A 162 20.87 -4.54 -9.05
N THR A 163 21.26 -3.27 -8.88
CA THR A 163 22.45 -2.67 -9.52
C THR A 163 23.64 -2.62 -8.57
N ARG A 164 24.82 -2.33 -9.12
CA ARG A 164 26.05 -2.04 -8.36
C ARG A 164 26.16 -0.59 -7.91
N GLN A 165 25.21 0.27 -8.26
CA GLN A 165 25.22 1.71 -7.95
C GLN A 165 24.16 2.04 -6.91
N THR A 166 24.36 3.10 -6.14
CA THR A 166 23.28 3.62 -5.28
C THR A 166 22.32 4.44 -6.15
N LEU A 167 21.04 4.06 -6.20
CA LEU A 167 20.02 4.81 -6.92
C LEU A 167 19.52 5.97 -6.04
N ILE A 168 19.39 7.15 -6.64
CA ILE A 168 18.71 8.29 -6.03
C ILE A 168 17.27 8.29 -6.52
N SER A 169 16.33 8.22 -5.59
CA SER A 169 14.90 8.23 -5.90
C SER A 169 14.16 9.27 -5.07
N THR A 170 12.94 9.61 -5.49
CA THR A 170 11.97 10.36 -4.68
C THR A 170 10.67 9.56 -4.55
N ALA A 171 10.04 9.65 -3.39
CA ALA A 171 8.76 8.99 -3.10
C ALA A 171 7.81 9.99 -2.44
N LYS A 172 6.50 9.85 -2.66
CA LYS A 172 5.46 10.74 -2.12
C LYS A 172 4.17 9.99 -1.82
N PHE A 173 3.47 10.40 -0.76
CA PHE A 173 2.19 9.83 -0.31
C PHE A 173 2.24 8.32 0.01
N VAL A 174 3.39 7.84 0.47
CA VAL A 174 3.66 6.42 0.71
C VAL A 174 4.41 6.23 2.03
N TYR A 175 4.43 5.00 2.53
CA TYR A 175 5.33 4.56 3.58
C TYR A 175 6.51 3.83 2.93
N VAL A 176 7.74 4.19 3.30
CA VAL A 176 8.96 3.51 2.82
C VAL A 176 9.65 2.86 4.00
N ASP A 177 9.72 1.53 4.00
CA ASP A 177 10.19 0.72 5.14
C ASP A 177 9.48 1.16 6.44
N ASP A 178 8.13 1.18 6.39
CA ASP A 178 7.21 1.63 7.44
C ASP A 178 7.31 3.10 7.89
N ARG A 179 8.19 3.90 7.27
CA ARG A 179 8.29 5.33 7.58
C ARG A 179 7.37 6.15 6.67
N PRO A 180 6.44 6.97 7.22
CA PRO A 180 5.55 7.78 6.41
C PRO A 180 6.29 8.90 5.69
N LEU A 181 6.05 9.04 4.38
CA LEU A 181 6.54 10.13 3.54
C LEU A 181 5.34 10.90 2.96
N PRO A 182 4.75 11.84 3.74
CA PRO A 182 3.54 12.57 3.32
C PRO A 182 3.81 13.56 2.18
N MET A 183 5.07 13.96 1.98
CA MET A 183 5.52 14.86 0.92
C MET A 183 6.65 14.20 0.14
N GLU A 184 6.98 14.77 -1.02
CA GLU A 184 8.10 14.31 -1.83
C GLU A 184 9.40 14.31 -1.01
N SER A 185 9.98 13.12 -0.86
CA SER A 185 11.15 12.89 -0.02
C SER A 185 12.17 12.05 -0.78
N LYS A 186 13.45 12.39 -0.62
CA LYS A 186 14.56 11.65 -1.21
C LYS A 186 14.74 10.29 -0.53
N VAL A 187 14.90 9.24 -1.32
CA VAL A 187 15.17 7.88 -0.91
C VAL A 187 16.41 7.39 -1.65
N ASN A 188 17.49 7.11 -0.92
CA ASN A 188 18.67 6.47 -1.49
C ASN A 188 18.51 4.95 -1.38
N LEU A 189 18.75 4.25 -2.48
CA LEU A 189 18.63 2.80 -2.56
C LEU A 189 20.02 2.22 -2.81
N ASP A 190 20.64 1.67 -1.77
CA ASP A 190 21.96 1.07 -1.88
C ASP A 190 21.94 -0.20 -2.75
N PRO A 191 23.09 -0.59 -3.34
CA PRO A 191 23.20 -1.82 -4.12
C PRO A 191 22.65 -3.04 -3.37
N GLY A 192 21.81 -3.83 -4.04
CA GLY A 192 21.19 -5.04 -3.51
C GLY A 192 20.02 -4.81 -2.57
N ARG A 193 19.75 -3.57 -2.15
CA ARG A 193 18.68 -3.24 -1.20
C ARG A 193 17.30 -3.41 -1.83
N THR A 194 16.40 -4.04 -1.08
CA THR A 194 14.95 -3.98 -1.33
C THR A 194 14.33 -2.99 -0.35
N VAL A 195 13.46 -2.12 -0.85
CA VAL A 195 12.61 -1.26 -0.03
C VAL A 195 11.15 -1.64 -0.21
N GLU A 196 10.38 -1.54 0.87
CA GLU A 196 8.93 -1.73 0.81
C GLU A 196 8.24 -0.37 0.75
N ILE A 197 7.52 -0.13 -0.34
CA ILE A 197 6.78 1.09 -0.60
C ILE A 197 5.30 0.77 -0.49
N ARG A 198 4.71 1.04 0.67
CA ARG A 198 3.28 0.82 0.93
C ARG A 198 2.50 2.09 0.65
N LEU A 199 1.42 2.00 -0.12
CA LEU A 199 0.56 3.14 -0.37
C LEU A 199 -0.08 3.61 0.95
N SER A 200 -0.17 4.93 1.13
CA SER A 200 -1.03 5.49 2.17
C SER A 200 -2.51 5.32 1.80
N ASP A 201 -3.40 5.43 2.78
CA ASP A 201 -4.85 5.37 2.54
C ASP A 201 -5.29 6.42 1.51
N VAL A 202 -4.73 7.63 1.59
CA VAL A 202 -4.97 8.71 0.62
C VAL A 202 -4.48 8.32 -0.78
N ALA A 203 -3.28 7.74 -0.88
CA ALA A 203 -2.73 7.30 -2.17
C ALA A 203 -3.54 6.15 -2.77
N ARG A 204 -3.99 5.21 -1.95
CA ARG A 204 -4.84 4.08 -2.34
C ARG A 204 -6.19 4.57 -2.86
N ASP A 205 -6.85 5.44 -2.12
CA ASP A 205 -8.15 5.98 -2.52
C ASP A 205 -8.02 6.82 -3.79
N TYR A 206 -6.92 7.58 -3.91
CA TYR A 206 -6.61 8.33 -5.12
C TYR A 206 -6.40 7.41 -6.32
N VAL A 207 -5.59 6.34 -6.22
CA VAL A 207 -5.37 5.42 -7.34
C VAL A 207 -6.63 4.65 -7.69
N TYR A 208 -7.49 4.31 -6.73
CA TYR A 208 -8.79 3.69 -6.99
C TYR A 208 -9.74 4.62 -7.76
N GLN A 209 -9.73 5.92 -7.47
CA GLN A 209 -10.59 6.90 -8.13
C GLN A 209 -10.03 7.39 -9.47
N GLN A 210 -8.73 7.65 -9.55
CA GLN A 210 -8.06 8.28 -10.70
C GLN A 210 -7.37 7.25 -11.60
N GLY A 211 -7.26 6.01 -11.17
CA GLY A 211 -6.71 4.89 -11.92
C GLY A 211 -5.19 4.77 -11.91
N VAL A 212 -4.43 5.84 -11.57
CA VAL A 212 -2.97 5.79 -11.57
C VAL A 212 -2.34 6.79 -10.59
N LEU A 213 -1.19 6.42 -10.00
CA LEU A 213 -0.38 7.29 -9.13
C LEU A 213 1.11 6.97 -9.26
N THR A 214 1.96 7.99 -9.39
CA THR A 214 3.43 7.85 -9.25
C THR A 214 3.81 7.66 -7.79
N VAL A 215 4.42 6.52 -7.48
CA VAL A 215 4.82 6.14 -6.10
C VAL A 215 6.32 6.28 -5.86
N LEU A 216 7.12 6.16 -6.92
CA LEU A 216 8.58 6.28 -6.87
C LEU A 216 9.08 6.88 -8.18
N THR A 217 10.03 7.81 -8.11
CA THR A 217 10.76 8.30 -9.28
C THR A 217 12.25 8.06 -9.07
N VAL A 218 12.88 7.26 -9.92
CA VAL A 218 14.34 7.04 -9.91
C VAL A 218 15.00 8.16 -10.71
N LYS A 219 15.63 9.10 -10.00
CA LYS A 219 16.25 10.32 -10.57
C LYS A 219 17.59 10.05 -11.24
N GLY A 220 18.37 9.09 -10.74
CA GLY A 220 19.72 8.82 -11.23
C GLY A 220 20.51 7.92 -10.30
N THR A 221 21.84 7.93 -10.44
CA THR A 221 22.78 7.27 -9.53
C THR A 221 23.55 8.30 -8.72
N VAL A 222 24.01 7.93 -7.53
CA VAL A 222 24.89 8.80 -6.71
C VAL A 222 26.19 9.09 -7.44
N GLU A 223 26.66 8.13 -8.23
CA GLU A 223 27.90 8.19 -9.01
C GLU A 223 27.75 9.00 -10.32
N GLY A 224 26.54 9.46 -10.66
CA GLY A 224 26.28 10.22 -11.89
C GLY A 224 26.35 9.40 -13.18
N LYS A 225 26.46 8.07 -13.08
CA LYS A 225 26.41 7.17 -14.25
C LYS A 225 25.01 7.18 -14.87
N PRO A 226 24.89 7.27 -16.20
CA PRO A 226 23.61 7.18 -16.88
C PRO A 226 23.03 5.77 -16.77
N PHE A 227 21.70 5.63 -16.81
CA PHE A 227 21.03 4.33 -16.67
C PHE A 227 21.44 3.30 -17.73
N SER A 228 21.93 3.75 -18.90
CA SER A 228 22.45 2.88 -19.98
C SER A 228 23.77 2.20 -19.65
N GLU A 229 24.51 2.70 -18.65
CA GLU A 229 25.87 2.23 -18.29
C GLU A 229 25.89 1.55 -16.90
N ILE A 230 24.72 1.31 -16.31
CA ILE A 230 24.59 0.66 -15.01
C ILE A 230 24.94 -0.82 -15.11
N GLU A 231 25.69 -1.29 -14.11
CA GLU A 231 26.02 -2.70 -13.96
C GLU A 231 25.06 -3.37 -12.98
N PHE A 232 24.56 -4.54 -13.35
CA PHE A 232 23.65 -5.33 -12.50
C PHE A 232 24.42 -6.32 -11.64
N LEU A 233 23.90 -6.59 -10.44
CA LEU A 233 24.39 -7.65 -9.57
C LEU A 233 24.10 -9.02 -10.20
N PRO A 234 24.99 -10.01 -10.04
CA PRO A 234 24.72 -11.36 -10.49
C PRO A 234 23.52 -11.95 -9.72
N ALA A 235 22.70 -12.74 -10.40
CA ALA A 235 21.47 -13.32 -9.83
C ALA A 235 21.70 -14.14 -8.54
N THR A 236 22.91 -14.64 -8.30
CA THR A 236 23.28 -15.45 -7.12
C THR A 236 23.51 -14.62 -5.86
N GLU A 237 23.91 -13.35 -5.99
CA GLU A 237 24.03 -12.40 -4.87
C GLU A 237 22.67 -11.77 -4.52
N ALA A 238 21.64 -12.13 -5.28
CA ALA A 238 20.32 -11.55 -5.22
C ALA A 238 19.38 -12.24 -4.18
N GLN A 239 19.90 -12.75 -3.06
CA GLN A 239 19.02 -13.32 -2.02
C GLN A 239 18.20 -12.23 -1.31
N PRO A 240 16.94 -12.52 -0.93
CA PRO A 240 16.12 -11.59 -0.15
C PRO A 240 16.74 -11.45 1.23
N SER A 241 16.93 -10.20 1.68
CA SER A 241 17.25 -9.88 3.06
C SER A 241 16.27 -10.63 3.97
N LYS A 242 16.79 -11.49 4.86
CA LYS A 242 16.01 -12.09 5.94
C LYS A 242 15.19 -10.98 6.61
N PRO A 243 13.89 -11.19 6.88
CA PRO A 243 13.11 -10.23 7.66
C PRO A 243 13.84 -9.96 8.97
N ALA A 244 14.00 -8.68 9.29
CA ALA A 244 14.61 -8.26 10.55
C ALA A 244 13.86 -8.95 11.70
N LYS A 245 14.59 -9.72 12.51
CA LYS A 245 14.03 -10.32 13.73
C LYS A 245 13.42 -9.19 14.58
N PRO A 246 12.21 -9.36 15.13
CA PRO A 246 11.68 -8.45 16.13
C PRO A 246 12.69 -8.37 17.28
N SER A 247 13.04 -7.15 17.66
CA SER A 247 13.87 -6.87 18.84
C SER A 247 13.20 -7.49 20.07
N GLU A 248 13.81 -8.55 20.62
CA GLU A 248 13.45 -9.10 21.92
C GLU A 248 13.70 -8.02 22.98
N THR A 249 12.61 -7.41 23.45
CA THR A 249 12.63 -6.56 24.63
C THR A 249 12.95 -7.45 25.83
N ARG A 250 14.18 -7.30 26.31
CA ARG A 250 14.74 -7.91 27.51
C ARG A 250 13.92 -7.49 28.73
N SER A 251 12.96 -8.33 29.14
CA SER A 251 12.29 -8.21 30.44
C SER A 251 13.30 -8.59 31.52
N THR A 252 13.64 -7.62 32.37
CA THR A 252 14.50 -7.85 33.53
C THR A 252 13.58 -8.20 34.69
N ASP A 253 13.57 -9.47 35.07
CA ASP A 253 13.03 -9.93 36.35
C ASP A 253 13.84 -9.30 37.49
N GLN A 254 13.19 -8.45 38.30
CA GLN A 254 13.59 -8.21 39.67
C GLN A 254 12.38 -8.32 40.60
N ALA A 255 12.34 -9.44 41.32
CA ALA A 255 11.51 -9.65 42.47
C ALA A 255 12.01 -8.82 43.66
N ARG A 256 11.09 -8.15 44.38
CA ARG A 256 11.21 -7.93 45.83
C ARG A 256 9.84 -7.85 46.49
N PRO A 257 9.71 -8.28 47.77
CA PRO A 257 8.44 -8.60 48.39
C PRO A 257 7.90 -7.48 49.29
N GLY A 258 6.57 -7.51 49.47
CA GLY A 258 5.87 -7.31 50.75
C GLY A 258 5.77 -5.89 51.30
N ARG A 259 4.55 -5.32 51.23
CA ARG A 259 3.95 -4.62 52.38
C ARG A 259 2.44 -4.49 52.24
N GLU A 260 1.71 -5.06 53.20
CA GLU A 260 0.32 -4.77 53.51
C GLU A 260 0.20 -3.39 54.15
N GLU A 261 -0.84 -2.62 53.80
CA GLU A 261 -1.67 -1.89 54.77
C GLU A 261 -2.98 -1.40 54.13
N GLU A 262 -4.02 -1.43 54.96
CA GLU A 262 -5.45 -1.28 54.67
C GLU A 262 -5.89 0.19 54.44
N GLY A 263 -7.08 0.36 53.84
CA GLY A 263 -8.01 1.45 54.22
C GLY A 263 -8.51 2.41 53.14
N ARG A 264 -9.67 2.06 52.52
CA ARG A 264 -10.87 2.85 52.09
C ARG A 264 -10.86 4.41 52.09
N PRO A 265 -11.83 5.11 51.42
CA PRO A 265 -12.74 4.74 50.32
C PRO A 265 -12.91 5.80 49.19
N ALA A 266 -13.62 5.38 48.13
CA ALA A 266 -14.48 6.11 47.18
C ALA A 266 -14.32 7.64 46.98
N SER A 267 -13.99 8.04 45.73
CA SER A 267 -14.39 9.33 45.20
C SER A 267 -14.74 9.23 43.71
N SER A 268 -15.93 9.73 43.39
CA SER A 268 -16.54 9.82 42.08
C SER A 268 -15.89 10.92 41.23
N ASN A 269 -15.36 10.59 40.05
CA ASN A 269 -14.98 11.61 39.06
C ASN A 269 -15.98 11.62 37.91
N LYS A 270 -16.77 12.70 37.91
CA LYS A 270 -17.62 13.21 36.83
C LYS A 270 -16.72 13.86 35.76
N PRO A 271 -17.06 13.85 34.46
CA PRO A 271 -16.29 14.54 33.43
C PRO A 271 -16.54 16.05 33.51
N SER A 272 -15.48 16.85 33.66
CA SER A 272 -15.54 18.30 33.47
C SER A 272 -15.41 18.63 31.98
N SER A 273 -16.52 19.07 31.37
CA SER A 273 -16.51 19.82 30.12
C SER A 273 -15.85 21.18 30.35
N GLY A 274 -14.63 21.36 29.85
CA GLY A 274 -13.99 22.67 29.74
C GLY A 274 -14.63 23.50 28.62
N PRO A 275 -14.57 24.84 28.70
CA PRO A 275 -15.27 25.73 27.79
C PRO A 275 -14.66 25.69 26.40
N SER A 276 -15.52 25.50 25.40
CA SER A 276 -15.21 25.71 23.99
C SER A 276 -14.78 27.17 23.78
N ASP A 277 -13.58 27.34 23.23
CA ASP A 277 -13.00 28.64 22.90
C ASP A 277 -13.91 29.39 21.91
N ALA A 278 -14.49 30.50 22.35
CA ALA A 278 -15.44 31.31 21.59
C ALA A 278 -14.78 32.10 20.44
N ARG A 279 -13.47 31.94 20.20
CA ARG A 279 -12.72 32.62 19.13
C ARG A 279 -12.72 31.90 17.78
N LEU A 280 -13.37 30.74 17.67
CA LEU A 280 -13.44 29.95 16.43
C LEU A 280 -14.79 30.08 15.69
N LYS A 281 -15.65 31.01 16.08
CA LYS A 281 -16.89 31.32 15.33
C LYS A 281 -16.71 32.61 14.53
N SER A 282 -17.11 32.51 13.25
CA SER A 282 -17.08 33.52 12.18
C SER A 282 -15.69 33.94 11.69
N LYS A 283 -15.05 33.07 10.90
CA LYS A 283 -14.27 33.57 9.75
C LYS A 283 -15.24 33.66 8.58
N ASP A 284 -15.42 34.88 8.09
CA ASP A 284 -16.31 35.23 6.98
C ASP A 284 -15.72 34.66 5.68
N PHE A 285 -16.10 33.42 5.35
CA PHE A 285 -15.59 32.71 4.17
C PHE A 285 -15.95 33.42 2.86
N GLU A 286 -17.05 34.18 2.83
CA GLU A 286 -17.45 34.97 1.67
C GLU A 286 -16.48 36.13 1.39
N ALA A 287 -15.96 36.78 2.44
CA ALA A 287 -14.97 37.86 2.29
C ALA A 287 -13.62 37.32 1.76
N ILE A 288 -13.28 36.07 2.08
CA ILE A 288 -12.07 35.41 1.58
C ILE A 288 -12.26 34.97 0.12
N GLN A 289 -13.43 34.47 -0.26
CA GLN A 289 -13.75 34.14 -1.64
C GLN A 289 -13.71 35.36 -2.56
N GLY A 290 -14.30 36.49 -2.14
CA GLY A 290 -14.28 37.74 -2.92
C GLY A 290 -12.86 38.25 -3.20
N LYS A 291 -11.98 38.21 -2.19
CA LYS A 291 -10.56 38.58 -2.36
C LYS A 291 -9.79 37.65 -3.30
N MET A 292 -10.14 36.37 -3.33
CA MET A 292 -9.46 35.39 -4.18
C MET A 292 -9.87 35.55 -5.65
N GLU A 293 -11.14 35.87 -5.93
CA GLU A 293 -11.58 36.22 -7.29
C GLU A 293 -10.97 37.53 -7.80
N GLU A 294 -10.77 38.52 -6.92
CA GLU A 294 -10.15 39.79 -7.28
C GLU A 294 -8.67 39.63 -7.67
N LEU A 295 -7.93 38.77 -6.97
CA LEU A 295 -6.53 38.44 -7.29
C LEU A 295 -6.39 37.68 -8.62
N MET A 296 -7.31 36.74 -8.90
CA MET A 296 -7.31 35.98 -10.17
C MET A 296 -7.60 36.87 -11.39
N LYS A 297 -8.40 37.93 -11.21
CA LYS A 297 -8.65 38.93 -12.28
C LYS A 297 -7.48 39.88 -12.50
N GLN A 298 -6.63 40.12 -11.49
CA GLN A 298 -5.44 40.97 -11.67
C GLN A 298 -4.32 40.24 -12.41
N GLU A 299 -4.12 38.94 -12.20
CA GLU A 299 -3.08 38.18 -12.91
C GLU A 299 -3.36 38.01 -14.42
N THR A 300 -4.63 37.98 -14.82
CA THR A 300 -5.02 37.90 -16.24
C THR A 300 -4.83 39.22 -17.00
N ALA A 301 -4.69 40.35 -16.32
CA ALA A 301 -4.48 41.66 -16.94
C ALA A 301 -2.99 42.02 -17.17
N VAL A 302 -2.05 41.30 -16.56
CA VAL A 302 -0.60 41.61 -16.62
C VAL A 302 0.15 40.77 -17.65
N GLY A 303 -0.42 39.67 -18.14
CA GLY A 303 0.19 38.78 -19.15
C GLY A 303 0.01 39.19 -20.62
N GLY A 304 -0.54 40.38 -20.89
CA GLY A 304 -0.84 40.88 -22.23
C GLY A 304 -0.02 42.10 -22.64
N LYS A 305 1.32 42.01 -22.57
CA LYS A 305 2.25 42.88 -23.28
C LYS A 305 3.51 42.12 -23.68
#